data_AF-A0A832J475-F1
#
_entry.id   AF-A0A832J475-F1
#
_cell.length_a   1.000
_cell.length_b   1.000
_cell.length_c   1.000
_cell.angle_alpha   90.00
_cell.angle_beta   90.00
_cell.angle_gamma   90.00
#
_symmetry.space_group_name_H-M   'P 1'
#
loop_
_entity.id
_entity.type
_entity.pdbx_description
1 polymer ?
#
loop_
_entity_poly.entity_id
_entity_poly.type
_entity_poly.pdbx_seq_one_letter_code
_entity_poly.pdbx_strand_id
1 'polypeptide(L)' 'SNKAEVVVGDRKVSLYVDVLKRVQSRLATAGFYNGKIDADYGQASIDAMKGFQRSIDFKATGFPDQMTLWRLFRQAD' A
#
# COMPACT_ATOMS: atom_id res chain seq x y z
N SER A 1 3.70 -12.09 -14.23
CA SER A 1 3.73 -12.01 -12.75
C SER A 1 2.47 -12.61 -12.17
N ASN A 2 2.56 -13.31 -11.04
CA ASN A 2 1.39 -13.79 -10.30
C ASN A 2 0.62 -12.60 -9.68
N LYS A 3 -0.68 -12.77 -9.45
CA LYS A 3 -1.50 -11.81 -8.70
C LYS A 3 -1.68 -12.31 -7.26
N ALA A 4 -1.77 -11.38 -6.32
CA ALA A 4 -2.12 -11.64 -4.93
C ALA A 4 -3.37 -10.83 -4.57
N GLU A 5 -4.16 -11.37 -3.66
CA GLU A 5 -5.37 -10.72 -3.18
C GLU A 5 -5.07 -9.94 -1.91
N VAL A 6 -5.49 -8.69 -1.88
CA VAL A 6 -5.46 -7.85 -0.69
C VAL A 6 -6.88 -7.71 -0.17
N VAL A 7 -7.07 -8.05 1.10
CA VAL A 7 -8.34 -7.94 1.80
C VAL A 7 -8.16 -7.01 3.00
N VAL A 8 -8.98 -5.97 3.09
CA VAL A 8 -9.01 -5.05 4.25
C VAL A 8 -10.46 -4.79 4.61
N GLY A 9 -10.93 -5.41 5.70
CA GLY A 9 -12.35 -5.40 6.05
C GLY A 9 -13.19 -6.15 5.01
N ASP A 10 -14.21 -5.49 4.48
CA ASP A 10 -15.12 -5.98 3.43
C ASP A 10 -14.58 -5.73 2.00
N ARG A 11 -13.49 -4.96 1.87
CA ARG A 11 -12.92 -4.60 0.57
C ARG A 11 -11.86 -5.61 0.13
N LYS A 12 -11.85 -5.90 -1.17
CA LYS A 12 -10.92 -6.82 -1.81
C LYS A 12 -10.40 -6.26 -3.14
N VAL A 13 -9.11 -6.43 -3.41
CA VAL A 13 -8.49 -6.12 -4.72
C VAL A 13 -7.45 -7.18 -5.09
N SER A 14 -7.32 -7.47 -6.39
CA SER A 14 -6.27 -8.33 -6.92
C SER A 14 -5.20 -7.47 -7.58
N LEU A 15 -3.97 -7.51 -7.07
CA LEU A 15 -2.82 -6.75 -7.57
C LEU A 15 -1.69 -7.70 -7.96
N TYR A 16 -0.85 -7.30 -8.91
CA TYR A 16 0.36 -8.04 -9.22
C TYR A 16 1.33 -8.00 -8.03
N VAL A 17 2.04 -9.10 -7.78
CA VAL A 17 3.08 -9.19 -6.73
C VAL A 17 4.09 -8.05 -6.82
N ASP A 18 4.49 -7.68 -8.04
CA ASP A 18 5.44 -6.57 -8.28
C ASP A 18 4.86 -5.21 -7.85
N VAL A 19 3.55 -5.02 -7.99
CA VAL A 19 2.87 -3.80 -7.53
C VAL A 19 2.86 -3.75 -6.00
N LEU A 20 2.61 -4.87 -5.32
CA LEU A 20 2.61 -4.90 -3.85
C LEU A 20 4.00 -4.62 -3.27
N LYS A 21 5.06 -5.17 -3.88
CA LYS A 21 6.44 -4.82 -3.52
C LYS A 21 6.73 -3.34 -3.76
N ARG A 22 6.25 -2.77 -4.87
CA ARG A 22 6.39 -1.34 -5.14
C ARG A 22 5.63 -0.50 -4.10
N VAL A 23 4.45 -0.92 -3.67
CA VAL A 23 3.71 -0.25 -2.58
C VAL A 23 4.52 -0.25 -1.29
N GLN A 24 4.96 -1.42 -0.83
CA GLN A 24 5.79 -1.55 0.39
C GLN A 24 7.08 -0.71 0.29
N SER A 25 7.76 -0.74 -0.86
CA SER A 25 8.95 0.06 -1.11
C SER A 25 8.68 1.55 -1.04
N ARG A 26 7.61 2.04 -1.69
CA ARG A 26 7.27 3.47 -1.67
C ARG A 26 6.79 3.94 -0.31
N LEU A 27 6.03 3.12 0.42
CA LEU A 27 5.66 3.41 1.81
C LEU A 27 6.90 3.50 2.71
N ALA A 28 7.93 2.67 2.47
CA ALA A 28 9.19 2.73 3.21
C ALA A 28 9.96 4.01 2.88
N THR A 29 10.07 4.38 1.60
CA THR A 29 10.69 5.65 1.17
C THR A 29 9.97 6.86 1.78
N ALA A 30 8.65 6.82 1.90
CA ALA A 30 7.85 7.88 2.51
C ALA A 30 7.88 7.86 4.06
N GLY A 31 8.60 6.92 4.68
CA GLY A 31 8.77 6.83 6.13
C GLY A 31 7.63 6.14 6.89
N PHE A 32 6.70 5.49 6.19
CA PHE A 32 5.54 4.83 6.81
C PHE A 32 5.71 3.31 7.02
N TYR A 33 6.69 2.67 6.35
CA TYR A 33 6.88 1.22 6.40
C TYR A 33 8.33 0.84 6.72
N ASN A 34 8.52 -0.08 7.66
CA ASN A 34 9.82 -0.61 8.07
C ASN A 34 9.90 -2.16 8.00
N GLY A 35 8.88 -2.79 7.41
CA GLY A 35 8.81 -4.24 7.23
C GLY A 35 9.55 -4.72 5.98
N LYS A 36 9.43 -6.02 5.69
CA LYS A 36 10.02 -6.64 4.49
C LYS A 36 9.24 -6.25 3.23
N ILE A 37 9.95 -6.14 2.11
CA ILE A 37 9.36 -5.91 0.78
C ILE A 37 9.17 -7.28 0.10
N ASP A 38 8.13 -8.00 0.50
CA ASP A 38 7.87 -9.39 0.16
C ASP A 38 6.54 -9.62 -0.58
N ALA A 39 5.78 -8.56 -0.85
CA ALA A 39 4.41 -8.56 -1.37
C ALA A 39 3.33 -9.05 -0.40
N ASP A 40 3.65 -9.34 0.86
CA ASP A 40 2.64 -9.65 1.86
C ASP A 40 1.96 -8.36 2.35
N TYR A 41 0.70 -8.18 1.97
CA TYR A 41 -0.10 -7.04 2.39
C TYR A 41 -0.80 -7.31 3.74
N GLY A 42 -0.01 -7.74 4.73
CA GLY A 42 -0.47 -7.98 6.09
C GLY A 42 -0.66 -6.69 6.91
N GLN A 43 -0.83 -6.86 8.23
CA GLN A 43 -1.14 -5.77 9.17
C GLN A 43 -0.14 -4.60 9.09
N ALA A 44 1.16 -4.88 8.96
CA ALA A 44 2.19 -3.84 8.84
C ALA A 44 2.01 -2.98 7.58
N SER A 45 1.67 -3.59 6.44
CA SER A 45 1.39 -2.90 5.18
C SER A 45 0.12 -2.06 5.29
N ILE A 46 -0.92 -2.59 5.95
CA ILE A 46 -2.18 -1.89 6.21
C ILE A 46 -1.94 -0.65 7.07
N ASP A 47 -1.19 -0.75 8.15
CA ASP A 47 -0.94 0.37 9.06
C ASP A 47 -0.05 1.44 8.42
N ALA A 48 0.96 1.03 7.66
CA ALA A 48 1.76 1.95 6.84
C ALA A 48 0.89 2.70 5.82
N MET A 49 0.00 1.98 5.13
CA MET A 49 -0.92 2.60 4.17
C MET A 49 -1.89 3.58 4.86
N LYS A 50 -2.38 3.27 6.06
CA LYS A 50 -3.17 4.21 6.85
C LYS A 50 -2.38 5.46 7.21
N GLY A 51 -1.10 5.31 7.57
CA GLY A 51 -0.20 6.44 7.84
C GLY A 51 -0.06 7.35 6.63
N PHE A 52 0.24 6.75 5.47
CA PHE A 52 0.32 7.47 4.20
C PHE A 52 -1.00 8.14 3.82
N GLN A 53 -2.13 7.44 3.89
CA GLN A 53 -3.44 8.04 3.59
C GLN A 53 -3.72 9.27 4.47
N ARG A 54 -3.39 9.22 5.77
CA ARG A 54 -3.53 10.40 6.65
C ARG A 54 -2.65 11.55 6.22
N SER A 55 -1.42 11.30 5.77
CA SER A 55 -0.48 12.37 5.39
C SER A 55 -0.86 13.11 4.11
N ILE A 56 -1.79 12.56 3.33
CA ILE A 56 -2.35 13.19 2.12
C ILE A 56 -3.84 13.55 2.27
N ASP A 57 -4.31 13.71 3.51
CA ASP A 57 -5.69 14.07 3.88
C ASP A 57 -6.77 13.11 3.34
N PHE A 58 -6.44 11.83 3.20
CA PHE A 58 -7.38 10.78 2.83
C PHE A 58 -7.90 10.03 4.05
N LYS A 59 -9.05 9.37 3.90
CA LYS A 59 -9.56 8.43 4.91
C LYS A 59 -8.57 7.27 5.07
N ALA A 60 -8.10 7.06 6.29
CA ALA A 60 -7.14 6.03 6.67
C ALA A 60 -7.75 4.62 6.68
N THR A 61 -8.10 4.11 5.50
CA THR A 61 -8.70 2.79 5.33
C THR A 61 -7.67 1.66 5.37
N GLY A 62 -6.41 1.94 5.02
CA GLY A 62 -5.36 0.94 4.83
C GLY A 62 -5.48 0.14 3.53
N PHE A 63 -6.57 0.34 2.78
CA PHE A 63 -6.81 -0.34 1.53
C PHE A 63 -6.09 0.35 0.37
N PRO A 64 -5.38 -0.39 -0.50
CA PRO A 64 -4.62 0.17 -1.62
C PRO A 64 -5.53 0.45 -2.83
N ASP A 65 -6.47 1.39 -2.70
CA ASP A 65 -7.31 1.79 -3.83
C ASP A 65 -6.56 2.61 -4.88
N GLN A 66 -7.15 2.71 -6.07
CA GLN A 66 -6.53 3.32 -7.25
C GLN A 66 -6.06 4.75 -6.99
N MET A 67 -6.84 5.57 -6.28
CA MET A 67 -6.47 6.96 -5.99
C MET A 67 -5.31 7.02 -5.00
N THR A 68 -5.34 6.19 -3.95
CA THR A 68 -4.22 6.10 -3.00
C THR A 68 -2.93 5.64 -3.70
N LEU A 69 -3.01 4.63 -4.56
CA LEU A 69 -1.85 4.12 -5.32
C LEU A 69 -1.30 5.16 -6.30
N TRP A 70 -2.17 5.91 -6.98
CA TRP A 70 -1.76 6.99 -7.86
C TRP A 70 -0.98 8.08 -7.09
N ARG A 71 -1.47 8.49 -5.91
CA ARG A 71 -0.77 9.45 -5.05
C ARG A 71 0.58 8.91 -4.57
N LEU A 72 0.62 7.66 -4.11
CA LEU A 72 1.83 7.02 -3.60
C LEU A 72 2.91 6.89 -4.67
N PHE A 73 2.54 6.56 -5.91
CA PHE A 73 3.52 6.33 -6.98
C PHE A 73 4.01 7.62 -7.63
N ARG A 74 3.23 8.70 -7.58
CA ARG A 74 3.62 10.01 -8.14
C ARG A 74 4.56 10.83 -7.26
N GLN A 75 4.56 10.63 -5.95
CA GLN A 75 5.42 11.41 -5.03
C GLN A 75 6.91 11.06 -5.11
N ALA A 76 7.29 10.10 -5.95
CA ALA A 76 8.63 9.52 -5.95
C ALA A 76 9.25 9.42 -7.36
N ASP A 77 8.84 10.32 -8.25
CA ASP A 77 9.53 10.69 -9.49
C ASP A 77 10.07 12.12 -9.34
#